data_AF-A0A0C3HIN8-F1
#
_entry.id   AF-A0A0C3HIN8-F1
#
_cell.length_a   1.000
_cell.length_b   1.000
_cell.length_c   1.000
_cell.angle_alpha   90.00
_cell.angle_beta   90.00
_cell.angle_gamma   90.00
#
_symmetry.space_group_name_H-M   'P 1'
#
loop_
_entity.id
_entity.type
_entity.pdbx_description
1 polymer ?
#
loop_
_entity_poly.entity_id
_entity_poly.type
_entity_poly.pdbx_seq_one_letter_code
_entity_poly.pdbx_strand_id
1 'polypeptide(L)'
;MSVTISVFESLTARNPDIQSKRPGSFNLTTNSHYMYPKELKLWDEFNFQTLKEMYGGELLNTALQKDSALLSYSNLIADADCRECNEDTTRHILTKWNHTIVQAALTAVQSDFHACSWSSYAGGRKKLLNGRSTYVSSSSSPGQTPPLQPTAGKGKIQPAKYKPDAGGALICRTHGIDCPSSDIERLPKDYKVSMKWKSSQMIDRLIDGSGTWKSGKSSSRLAMPIRQVYTYCVTYKCRYGCILTTMEAFIFRIRPRKEGLSSIEFHSRTDELLEEKLISDGMMEYMSIPWKKDEVVNNPLTFNLAVWFVHILAGNHHEVDWDYSPLKSEKLTEKTCTASQAPVTPESQRRPSSRSQLGVDPAQNKSLKRRRGDAADEINFSFTESQTPFASFTQV
;
A
#
# COMPACT_ATOMS: atom_id res chain seq x y z
N MET A 1 13.78 22.99 25.24
CA MET A 1 14.88 22.48 24.39
C MET A 1 14.33 21.30 23.60
N SER A 2 14.41 21.31 22.27
CA SER A 2 14.00 20.15 21.47
C SER A 2 15.10 19.10 21.58
N VAL A 3 14.79 17.90 22.07
CA VAL A 3 15.74 16.78 22.09
C VAL A 3 15.87 16.27 20.66
N THR A 4 17.07 16.33 20.07
CA THR A 4 17.35 15.70 18.78
C THR A 4 17.61 14.21 19.01
N ILE A 5 16.86 13.37 18.30
CA ILE A 5 17.01 11.91 18.29
C ILE A 5 17.39 11.47 16.87
N SER A 6 18.22 10.44 16.76
CA SER A 6 18.59 9.83 15.47
C SER A 6 17.41 9.05 14.85
N VAL A 7 17.49 8.79 13.54
CA VAL A 7 16.55 7.90 12.82
C VAL A 7 16.51 6.53 13.49
N PHE A 8 17.67 5.99 13.83
CA PHE A 8 17.81 4.70 14.47
C PHE A 8 17.15 4.66 15.86
N GLU A 9 17.36 5.67 16.71
CA GLU A 9 16.70 5.77 18.03
C GLU A 9 15.17 5.81 17.88
N SER A 10 14.64 6.52 16.88
CA SER A 10 13.20 6.59 16.61
C SER A 10 12.62 5.24 16.12
N LEU A 11 13.31 4.57 15.19
CA LEU A 11 12.91 3.26 14.68
C LEU A 11 13.03 2.14 15.72
N THR A 12 13.87 2.31 16.74
CA THR A 12 14.04 1.32 17.82
C THR A 12 13.19 1.60 19.05
N ALA A 13 12.37 2.66 19.01
CA ALA A 13 11.43 2.98 20.06
C ALA A 13 10.48 1.80 20.37
N ARG A 14 10.20 1.60 21.65
CA ARG A 14 9.29 0.54 22.10
C ARG A 14 7.87 0.83 21.58
N ASN A 15 7.27 -0.17 20.95
CA ASN A 15 5.86 -0.08 20.56
C ASN A 15 4.93 -0.06 21.78
N PRO A 16 3.76 0.61 21.69
CA PRO A 16 2.78 0.66 22.76
C PRO A 16 2.23 -0.72 23.08
N ASP A 17 1.77 -0.89 24.32
CA ASP A 17 1.03 -2.09 24.73
C ASP A 17 -0.38 -2.05 24.15
N ILE A 18 -0.74 -3.08 23.37
CA ILE A 18 -2.03 -3.18 22.70
C ILE A 18 -2.95 -4.12 23.47
N GLN A 19 -4.17 -3.66 23.75
CA GLN A 19 -5.24 -4.47 24.29
C GLN A 19 -6.02 -5.13 23.15
N SER A 20 -5.72 -6.39 22.85
CA SER A 20 -6.46 -7.16 21.85
C SER A 20 -7.74 -7.73 22.46
N LYS A 21 -8.89 -7.42 21.84
CA LYS A 21 -10.16 -8.09 22.15
C LYS A 21 -10.33 -9.31 21.25
N ARG A 22 -11.00 -10.34 21.76
CA ARG A 22 -11.41 -11.48 20.92
C ARG A 22 -12.32 -10.94 19.80
N PRO A 23 -11.98 -11.19 18.52
CA PRO A 23 -12.79 -10.69 17.43
C PRO A 23 -14.16 -11.36 17.44
N GLY A 24 -15.22 -10.59 17.14
CA GLY A 24 -16.58 -11.14 17.06
C GLY A 24 -16.76 -12.15 15.91
N SER A 25 -15.85 -12.14 14.92
CA SER A 25 -15.80 -13.10 13.83
C SER A 25 -14.36 -13.41 13.43
N PHE A 26 -14.06 -14.68 13.18
CA PHE A 26 -12.79 -15.15 12.63
C PHE A 26 -12.83 -15.31 11.11
N ASN A 27 -13.81 -14.71 10.44
CA ASN A 27 -13.84 -14.70 8.99
C ASN A 27 -12.65 -13.91 8.45
N LEU A 28 -11.96 -14.52 7.49
CA LEU A 28 -10.90 -13.95 6.68
C LEU A 28 -11.41 -13.81 5.25
N THR A 29 -10.87 -12.87 4.49
CA THR A 29 -11.17 -12.74 3.06
C THR A 29 -10.83 -14.04 2.35
N THR A 30 -11.82 -14.64 1.69
CA THR A 30 -11.63 -15.87 0.91
C THR A 30 -11.82 -15.56 -0.57
N ASN A 31 -10.83 -15.93 -1.38
CA ASN A 31 -10.96 -15.95 -2.82
C ASN A 31 -10.25 -17.18 -3.38
N SER A 32 -11.00 -18.05 -4.05
CA SER A 32 -10.45 -19.28 -4.65
C SER A 32 -9.39 -19.00 -5.71
N HIS A 33 -9.42 -17.81 -6.32
CA HIS A 33 -8.47 -17.38 -7.34
C HIS A 33 -7.17 -16.80 -6.79
N TYR A 34 -7.00 -16.66 -5.47
CA TYR A 34 -5.72 -16.24 -4.93
C TYR A 34 -4.64 -17.28 -5.25
N MET A 35 -3.53 -16.81 -5.79
CA MET A 35 -2.32 -17.59 -6.04
C MET A 35 -1.68 -18.00 -4.71
N TYR A 36 -0.80 -18.99 -4.73
CA TYR A 36 -0.06 -19.40 -3.54
C TYR A 36 1.35 -19.85 -3.94
N PRO A 37 2.39 -19.52 -3.15
CA PRO A 37 3.72 -20.05 -3.39
C PRO A 37 3.71 -21.55 -3.16
N LYS A 38 4.47 -22.35 -3.90
CA LYS A 38 4.63 -23.78 -3.66
C LYS A 38 5.46 -24.08 -2.41
N GLU A 39 6.34 -23.16 -2.04
CA GLU A 39 7.26 -23.30 -0.93
C GLU A 39 7.37 -22.00 -0.13
N LEU A 40 7.40 -22.12 1.19
CA LEU A 40 7.63 -21.04 2.15
C LEU A 40 8.88 -21.34 2.99
N LYS A 41 9.86 -20.45 2.96
CA LYS A 41 11.12 -20.60 3.70
C LYS A 41 11.38 -19.41 4.61
N LEU A 42 12.15 -19.63 5.67
CA LEU A 42 12.66 -18.54 6.49
C LEU A 42 13.65 -17.71 5.65
N TRP A 43 13.55 -16.40 5.73
CA TRP A 43 14.41 -15.45 5.05
C TRP A 43 15.56 -15.06 5.97
N ASP A 44 16.48 -15.99 6.18
CA ASP A 44 17.55 -15.85 7.17
C ASP A 44 18.45 -14.63 6.92
N GLU A 45 18.56 -14.18 5.67
CA GLU A 45 19.31 -12.98 5.31
C GLU A 45 18.65 -11.68 5.81
N PHE A 46 17.34 -11.64 6.04
CA PHE A 46 16.65 -10.43 6.49
C PHE A 46 16.78 -10.27 8.00
N ASN A 47 17.95 -9.80 8.43
CA ASN A 47 18.31 -9.63 9.83
C ASN A 47 19.12 -8.34 10.05
N PHE A 48 19.38 -8.01 11.32
CA PHE A 48 20.12 -6.79 11.65
C PHE A 48 21.56 -6.76 11.14
N GLN A 49 22.24 -7.90 11.12
CA GLN A 49 23.62 -7.97 10.64
C GLN A 49 23.68 -7.62 9.15
N THR A 50 22.73 -8.09 8.36
CA THR A 50 22.59 -7.68 6.96
C THR A 50 22.32 -6.19 6.83
N LEU A 51 21.43 -5.61 7.64
CA LEU A 51 21.20 -4.16 7.65
C LEU A 51 22.49 -3.37 7.94
N LYS A 52 23.32 -3.85 8.87
CA LYS A 52 24.60 -3.22 9.24
C LYS A 52 25.65 -3.25 8.13
N GLU A 53 25.63 -4.29 7.31
CA GLU A 53 26.64 -4.50 6.26
C GLU A 53 26.21 -3.95 4.90
N MET A 54 24.90 -3.84 4.66
CA MET A 54 24.35 -3.43 3.36
C MET A 54 24.84 -2.04 2.96
N TYR A 55 25.09 -1.85 1.66
CA TYR A 55 25.64 -0.62 1.09
C TYR A 55 26.95 -0.17 1.77
N GLY A 56 27.78 -1.14 2.20
CA GLY A 56 29.04 -0.85 2.90
C GLY A 56 28.86 -0.32 4.33
N GLY A 57 27.65 -0.42 4.89
CA GLY A 57 27.29 0.09 6.21
C GLY A 57 26.81 1.53 6.23
N GLU A 58 26.81 2.22 5.09
CA GLU A 58 26.36 3.61 4.97
C GLU A 58 24.91 3.79 5.44
N LEU A 59 24.02 2.83 5.16
CA LEU A 59 22.61 2.94 5.56
C LEU A 59 22.43 3.07 7.07
N LEU A 60 23.11 2.23 7.84
CA LEU A 60 23.03 2.29 9.30
C LEU A 60 23.75 3.53 9.82
N ASN A 61 24.89 3.90 9.24
CA ASN A 61 25.63 5.10 9.62
C ASN A 61 24.79 6.37 9.45
N THR A 62 24.13 6.55 8.30
CA THR A 62 23.20 7.65 8.06
C THR A 62 22.06 7.64 9.07
N ALA A 63 21.49 6.48 9.39
CA ALA A 63 20.42 6.38 10.37
C ALA A 63 20.85 6.73 11.82
N LEU A 64 22.14 6.58 12.15
CA LEU A 64 22.69 6.90 13.47
C LEU A 64 23.04 8.38 13.66
N GLN A 65 23.11 9.17 12.58
CA GLN A 65 23.42 10.60 12.66
C GLN A 65 22.32 11.37 13.41
N LYS A 66 22.72 12.30 14.28
CA LYS A 66 21.83 13.08 15.17
C LYS A 66 21.40 14.43 14.57
N ASP A 67 21.24 14.46 13.26
CA ASP A 67 20.97 15.71 12.52
C ASP A 67 19.53 15.82 12.02
N SER A 68 18.74 14.75 12.16
CA SER A 68 17.34 14.78 11.79
C SER A 68 16.50 15.25 12.98
N ALA A 69 15.87 16.42 12.84
CA ALA A 69 14.75 16.82 13.69
C ALA A 69 13.54 15.93 13.39
N LEU A 70 13.63 14.65 13.76
CA LEU A 70 12.51 13.73 13.59
C LEU A 70 11.39 14.08 14.53
N LEU A 71 10.18 13.83 14.03
CA LEU A 71 8.92 14.19 14.65
C LEU A 71 8.84 13.71 16.10
N SER A 72 8.22 14.53 16.94
CA SER A 72 7.65 14.08 18.21
C SER A 72 6.81 12.84 17.97
N TYR A 73 6.99 11.79 18.77
CA TYR A 73 6.13 10.61 18.74
C TYR A 73 4.67 11.05 18.77
N SER A 74 3.83 10.41 17.96
CA SER A 74 2.40 10.66 18.01
C SER A 74 1.88 10.26 19.38
N ASN A 75 1.13 11.16 20.02
CA ASN A 75 0.52 10.88 21.32
C ASN A 75 -0.60 9.85 21.13
N LEU A 76 -0.33 8.62 21.55
CA LEU A 76 -1.34 7.59 21.71
C LEU A 76 -2.00 7.74 23.08
N ILE A 77 -3.32 7.78 23.09
CA ILE A 77 -4.14 7.69 24.28
C ILE A 77 -4.42 6.20 24.49
N ALA A 78 -3.79 5.60 25.50
CA ALA A 78 -3.81 4.14 25.72
C ALA A 78 -5.22 3.55 25.67
N ASP A 79 -6.20 4.18 26.31
CA ASP A 79 -7.58 3.69 26.37
C ASP A 79 -8.40 3.88 25.09
N ALA A 80 -8.03 4.83 24.24
CA ALA A 80 -8.76 5.14 23.01
C ALA A 80 -8.11 4.49 21.79
N ASP A 81 -6.79 4.59 21.67
CA ASP A 81 -6.06 4.20 20.48
C ASP A 81 -5.51 2.77 20.56
N CYS A 82 -5.13 2.27 21.75
CA CYS A 82 -4.41 1.00 21.87
C CYS A 82 -5.33 -0.21 22.07
N ARG A 83 -6.50 -0.21 21.42
CA ARG A 83 -7.50 -1.28 21.49
C ARG A 83 -7.76 -1.87 20.11
N GLU A 84 -7.32 -3.10 19.90
CA GLU A 84 -7.53 -3.83 18.64
C GLU A 84 -8.81 -4.67 18.72
N CYS A 85 -9.75 -4.45 17.81
CA CYS A 85 -10.97 -5.25 17.70
C CYS A 85 -11.27 -5.77 16.28
N ASN A 86 -10.77 -5.08 15.25
CA ASN A 86 -10.96 -5.39 13.84
C ASN A 86 -9.80 -4.83 12.98
N GLU A 87 -9.81 -5.11 11.67
CA GLU A 87 -8.75 -4.66 10.75
C GLU A 87 -8.66 -3.13 10.66
N ASP A 88 -9.77 -2.40 10.79
CA ASP A 88 -9.76 -0.93 10.79
C ASP A 88 -9.04 -0.35 12.02
N THR A 89 -9.30 -0.90 13.21
CA THR A 89 -8.55 -0.51 14.42
C THR A 89 -7.09 -0.93 14.37
N THR A 90 -6.78 -2.08 13.76
CA THR A 90 -5.39 -2.52 13.52
C THR A 90 -4.67 -1.51 12.63
N ARG A 91 -5.29 -1.14 11.51
CA ARG A 91 -4.78 -0.13 10.58
C ARG A 91 -4.65 1.23 11.26
N HIS A 92 -5.61 1.63 12.09
CA HIS A 92 -5.56 2.90 12.83
C HIS A 92 -4.35 2.97 13.77
N ILE A 93 -4.12 1.93 14.57
CA ILE A 93 -2.95 1.82 15.48
C ILE A 93 -1.65 1.93 14.68
N LEU A 94 -1.51 1.09 13.64
CA LEU A 94 -0.33 1.06 12.79
C LEU A 94 -0.09 2.38 12.06
N THR A 95 -1.15 3.05 11.61
CA THR A 95 -1.05 4.35 10.93
C THR A 95 -0.66 5.45 11.92
N LYS A 96 -1.25 5.48 13.11
CA LYS A 96 -0.99 6.55 14.09
C LYS A 96 0.43 6.45 14.67
N TRP A 97 0.89 5.23 14.93
CA TRP A 97 2.19 4.98 15.55
C TRP A 97 3.29 4.66 14.54
N ASN A 98 3.24 3.48 13.91
CA ASN A 98 4.34 2.94 13.12
C ASN A 98 4.55 3.72 11.82
N HIS A 99 3.48 4.02 11.09
CA HIS A 99 3.56 4.81 9.85
C HIS A 99 4.17 6.18 10.09
N THR A 100 3.75 6.92 11.13
CA THR A 100 4.33 8.23 11.46
C THR A 100 5.85 8.15 11.64
N ILE A 101 6.32 7.17 12.42
CA ILE A 101 7.74 6.96 12.70
C ILE A 101 8.49 6.54 11.43
N VAL A 102 8.00 5.50 10.75
CA VAL A 102 8.65 4.92 9.58
C VAL A 102 8.67 5.92 8.41
N GLN A 103 7.57 6.63 8.14
CA GLN A 103 7.53 7.62 7.06
C GLN A 103 8.47 8.81 7.31
N ALA A 104 8.60 9.25 8.56
CA ALA A 104 9.58 10.29 8.90
C ALA A 104 11.02 9.78 8.65
N ALA A 105 11.31 8.55 9.07
CA ALA A 105 12.60 7.90 8.83
C ALA A 105 12.89 7.65 7.33
N LEU A 106 11.87 7.28 6.54
CA LEU A 106 12.01 7.10 5.09
C LEU A 106 12.32 8.42 4.40
N THR A 107 11.61 9.49 4.77
CA THR A 107 11.85 10.85 4.25
C THR A 107 13.30 11.29 4.50
N ALA A 108 13.86 10.96 5.67
CA ALA A 108 15.23 11.34 6.04
C ALA A 108 16.32 10.67 5.18
N VAL A 109 16.04 9.52 4.57
CA VAL A 109 17.02 8.73 3.79
C VAL A 109 16.64 8.60 2.31
N GLN A 110 15.60 9.32 1.89
CA GLN A 110 14.96 9.17 0.57
C GLN A 110 15.88 9.51 -0.61
N SER A 111 16.71 10.54 -0.46
CA SER A 111 17.68 10.96 -1.47
C SER A 111 18.71 9.87 -1.72
N ASP A 112 19.26 9.33 -0.64
CA ASP A 112 20.49 8.54 -0.65
C ASP A 112 20.21 7.06 -0.93
N PHE A 113 19.08 6.54 -0.42
CA PHE A 113 18.77 5.10 -0.46
C PHE A 113 17.50 4.77 -1.23
N HIS A 114 16.92 5.75 -1.93
CA HIS A 114 15.83 5.55 -2.88
C HIS A 114 14.59 4.88 -2.29
N ALA A 115 14.34 5.07 -0.99
CA ALA A 115 13.29 4.34 -0.29
C ALA A 115 11.89 4.55 -0.93
N CYS A 116 11.00 3.56 -0.83
CA CYS A 116 9.61 3.80 -1.24
C CYS A 116 8.82 4.37 -0.06
N SER A 117 7.94 5.34 -0.31
CA SER A 117 7.09 5.92 0.73
C SER A 117 6.06 4.90 1.25
N TRP A 118 5.64 5.05 2.50
CA TRP A 118 4.48 4.35 3.04
C TRP A 118 3.27 5.25 2.87
N SER A 119 2.44 4.96 1.86
CA SER A 119 1.21 5.71 1.65
C SER A 119 0.12 5.11 2.52
N SER A 120 -0.37 5.87 3.49
CA SER A 120 -1.63 5.55 4.16
C SER A 120 -2.73 5.76 3.13
N TYR A 121 -3.18 4.68 2.48
CA TYR A 121 -4.21 4.71 1.44
C TYR A 121 -5.54 5.17 2.05
N ALA A 122 -5.70 6.48 2.24
CA ALA A 122 -6.98 7.08 2.56
C ALA A 122 -7.83 6.94 1.31
N GLY A 123 -8.80 6.03 1.31
CA GLY A 123 -9.77 5.81 0.23
C GLY A 123 -10.67 7.02 -0.10
N GLY A 124 -10.24 8.24 0.17
CA GLY A 124 -10.86 9.45 -0.33
C GLY A 124 -10.27 9.78 -1.69
N ARG A 125 -11.11 9.80 -2.73
CA ARG A 125 -10.87 10.70 -3.86
C ARG A 125 -10.55 12.06 -3.25
N LYS A 126 -9.30 12.53 -3.36
CA LYS A 126 -9.03 13.96 -3.17
C LYS A 126 -9.84 14.67 -4.26
N LYS A 127 -11.07 15.08 -3.95
CA LYS A 127 -11.71 16.17 -4.69
C LYS A 127 -10.75 17.33 -4.49
N LEU A 128 -9.98 17.63 -5.52
CA LEU A 128 -9.29 18.90 -5.66
C LEU A 128 -10.37 19.98 -5.48
N LEU A 129 -10.39 20.59 -4.30
CA LEU A 129 -11.11 21.82 -4.02
C LEU A 129 -10.38 22.91 -4.81
N ASN A 130 -10.69 23.00 -6.10
CA ASN A 130 -10.55 24.25 -6.82
C ASN A 130 -11.80 25.09 -6.52
N GLY A 131 -11.53 26.37 -6.23
CA GLY A 131 -12.46 27.29 -5.60
C GLY A 131 -13.78 27.49 -6.34
N ARG A 132 -14.81 27.70 -5.51
CA ARG A 132 -15.87 28.70 -5.67
C ARG A 132 -16.55 28.75 -7.04
N SER A 133 -17.64 28.00 -7.18
CA SER A 133 -18.84 28.53 -7.85
C SER A 133 -20.08 27.79 -7.32
N THR A 134 -20.96 28.57 -6.69
CA THR A 134 -22.33 28.21 -6.35
C THR A 134 -23.06 27.70 -7.59
N TYR A 135 -23.68 26.52 -7.56
CA TYR A 135 -24.98 26.31 -8.20
C TYR A 135 -25.66 25.04 -7.69
N VAL A 136 -26.98 25.18 -7.66
CA VAL A 136 -28.04 24.37 -7.06
C VAL A 136 -28.18 23.00 -7.74
N SER A 137 -28.50 21.98 -6.95
CA SER A 137 -28.94 20.67 -7.44
C SER A 137 -30.40 20.74 -7.91
N SER A 138 -30.68 20.25 -9.12
CA SER A 138 -32.02 19.80 -9.50
C SER A 138 -31.95 18.40 -10.10
N SER A 139 -32.95 17.62 -9.71
CA SER A 139 -33.18 16.22 -9.99
C SER A 139 -33.93 16.00 -11.31
N SER A 140 -33.51 14.96 -12.05
CA SER A 140 -34.30 13.99 -12.86
C SER A 140 -35.47 14.47 -13.75
N SER A 141 -35.43 14.13 -15.05
CA SER A 141 -36.23 13.06 -15.74
C SER A 141 -35.93 13.07 -17.28
N PRO A 142 -36.65 12.36 -18.17
CA PRO A 142 -36.20 11.10 -18.78
C PRO A 142 -36.10 11.12 -20.32
N GLY A 143 -35.41 10.12 -20.89
CA GLY A 143 -35.66 9.61 -22.23
C GLY A 143 -34.97 10.33 -23.40
N GLN A 144 -33.99 9.67 -24.00
CA GLN A 144 -33.84 9.46 -25.46
C GLN A 144 -32.49 8.80 -25.75
N THR A 145 -32.53 7.56 -26.24
CA THR A 145 -31.37 6.79 -26.71
C THR A 145 -31.00 7.17 -28.14
N PRO A 146 -29.74 7.54 -28.43
CA PRO A 146 -29.21 7.58 -29.80
C PRO A 146 -28.45 6.28 -30.17
N PRO A 147 -28.22 6.03 -31.47
CA PRO A 147 -27.73 4.75 -31.98
C PRO A 147 -26.23 4.53 -31.75
N LEU A 148 -25.87 3.27 -31.52
CA LEU A 148 -24.50 2.77 -31.40
C LEU A 148 -23.75 2.84 -32.74
N GLN A 149 -22.67 3.62 -32.79
CA GLN A 149 -21.60 3.46 -33.77
C GLN A 149 -20.41 2.72 -33.14
N PRO A 150 -19.81 1.72 -33.83
CA PRO A 150 -18.63 1.03 -33.34
C PRO A 150 -17.38 1.87 -33.63
N THR A 151 -16.92 2.62 -32.63
CA THR A 151 -15.57 3.22 -32.67
C THR A 151 -14.59 2.25 -32.04
N ALA A 152 -13.70 1.71 -32.87
CA ALA A 152 -12.50 1.00 -32.44
C ALA A 152 -11.64 1.97 -31.60
N GLY A 153 -11.56 1.73 -30.30
CA GLY A 153 -10.93 2.67 -29.38
C GLY A 153 -10.45 2.00 -28.10
N LYS A 154 -9.12 1.90 -28.00
CA LYS A 154 -8.28 1.94 -26.79
C LYS A 154 -8.67 0.95 -25.68
N GLY A 155 -7.85 -0.11 -25.57
CA GLY A 155 -7.91 -1.10 -24.50
C GLY A 155 -8.06 -0.43 -23.14
N LYS A 156 -9.24 -0.60 -22.54
CA LYS A 156 -9.50 -0.22 -21.15
C LYS A 156 -8.59 -1.08 -20.28
N ILE A 157 -7.67 -0.44 -19.56
CA ILE A 157 -6.97 -1.06 -18.44
C ILE A 157 -8.08 -1.51 -17.47
N GLN A 158 -8.33 -2.81 -17.39
CA GLN A 158 -9.24 -3.32 -16.38
C GLN A 158 -8.59 -3.02 -15.01
N PRO A 159 -9.32 -2.45 -14.05
CA PRO A 159 -8.78 -2.24 -12.71
C PRO A 159 -8.31 -3.59 -12.17
N ALA A 160 -7.10 -3.63 -11.60
CA ALA A 160 -6.54 -4.85 -11.04
C ALA A 160 -7.59 -5.51 -10.11
N LYS A 161 -7.92 -6.77 -10.40
CA LYS A 161 -8.95 -7.57 -9.67
C LYS A 161 -8.63 -7.70 -8.18
N TYR A 162 -7.39 -7.45 -7.80
CA TYR A 162 -6.86 -7.60 -6.45
C TYR A 162 -6.23 -6.29 -6.02
N LYS A 163 -6.63 -5.76 -4.86
CA LYS A 163 -6.14 -4.49 -4.34
C LYS A 163 -5.61 -4.71 -2.92
N PRO A 164 -4.33 -4.44 -2.64
CA PRO A 164 -3.79 -4.47 -1.29
C PRO A 164 -4.39 -3.36 -0.43
N ASP A 165 -4.27 -3.50 0.89
CA ASP A 165 -4.75 -2.49 1.83
C ASP A 165 -3.91 -1.21 1.77
N ALA A 166 -2.61 -1.36 1.49
CA ALA A 166 -1.69 -0.27 1.19
C ALA A 166 -0.63 -0.77 0.20
N GLY A 167 -0.01 0.15 -0.54
CA GLY A 167 0.95 -0.17 -1.58
C GLY A 167 0.38 -0.84 -2.82
N GLY A 168 1.27 -1.42 -3.64
CA GLY A 168 0.92 -2.05 -4.92
C GLY A 168 0.45 -1.06 -5.98
N ALA A 169 0.93 0.17 -5.99
CA ALA A 169 0.67 1.06 -7.12
C ALA A 169 1.68 0.76 -8.25
N LEU A 170 1.20 0.73 -9.49
CA LEU A 170 2.03 0.61 -10.69
C LEU A 170 1.67 1.75 -11.64
N ILE A 171 2.39 2.87 -11.62
CA ILE A 171 2.32 3.83 -12.75
C ILE A 171 3.68 4.53 -12.90
N CYS A 172 4.46 4.24 -13.93
CA CYS A 172 4.12 4.88 -15.19
C CYS A 172 4.63 4.16 -16.43
N ARG A 173 3.76 4.05 -17.44
CA ARG A 173 4.13 3.75 -18.82
C ARG A 173 4.35 5.06 -19.58
N THR A 174 5.63 5.35 -19.84
CA THR A 174 6.10 6.46 -20.69
C THR A 174 6.05 7.88 -20.09
N HIS A 175 6.38 8.06 -18.80
CA HIS A 175 6.50 9.32 -18.02
C HIS A 175 5.36 9.67 -17.01
N GLY A 176 4.06 9.79 -17.33
CA GLY A 176 2.96 10.12 -16.36
C GLY A 176 2.44 9.05 -15.33
N ILE A 177 2.29 9.29 -14.01
CA ILE A 177 2.50 10.53 -13.24
C ILE A 177 3.95 10.89 -13.35
N ASP A 178 4.23 12.07 -13.90
CA ASP A 178 5.51 12.45 -14.50
C ASP A 178 6.69 12.37 -13.53
N CYS A 179 7.14 11.12 -13.39
CA CYS A 179 8.54 10.80 -13.32
C CYS A 179 9.15 11.31 -12.00
N PRO A 180 10.46 11.47 -11.86
CA PRO A 180 11.58 10.54 -12.04
C PRO A 180 11.86 9.64 -10.81
N SER A 181 10.92 9.49 -9.89
CA SER A 181 11.06 8.65 -8.68
C SER A 181 9.72 8.47 -7.98
N SER A 182 8.61 8.62 -8.73
CA SER A 182 7.24 8.71 -8.26
C SER A 182 7.04 7.93 -6.96
N ASP A 183 6.60 8.61 -5.89
CA ASP A 183 6.28 8.13 -4.53
C ASP A 183 5.23 7.00 -4.54
N ILE A 184 5.55 5.96 -5.28
CA ILE A 184 4.72 4.83 -5.57
C ILE A 184 5.18 3.78 -4.59
N GLU A 185 4.29 3.51 -3.66
CA GLU A 185 4.47 2.47 -2.69
C GLU A 185 4.45 1.11 -3.41
N ARG A 186 5.65 0.63 -3.75
CA ARG A 186 5.94 -0.64 -4.44
C ARG A 186 6.05 -1.83 -3.48
N LEU A 187 5.47 -1.68 -2.30
CA LEU A 187 5.46 -2.69 -1.25
C LEU A 187 4.00 -2.97 -0.86
N PRO A 188 3.35 -3.98 -1.48
CA PRO A 188 2.02 -4.41 -1.11
C PRO A 188 1.95 -4.79 0.37
N LYS A 189 0.92 -4.31 1.06
CA LYS A 189 0.66 -4.59 2.47
C LYS A 189 -0.75 -5.06 2.69
N ASP A 190 -0.91 -5.89 3.70
CA ASP A 190 -2.21 -6.34 4.19
C ASP A 190 -2.23 -6.21 5.71
N TYR A 191 -3.30 -5.61 6.25
CA TYR A 191 -3.46 -5.48 7.69
C TYR A 191 -4.32 -6.63 8.20
N LYS A 192 -3.90 -7.24 9.31
CA LYS A 192 -4.65 -8.34 9.93
C LYS A 192 -4.73 -8.15 11.44
N VAL A 193 -5.88 -8.55 11.98
CA VAL A 193 -6.11 -8.60 13.43
C VAL A 193 -5.21 -9.67 14.02
N SER A 194 -4.41 -9.33 15.02
CA SER A 194 -3.43 -10.24 15.63
C SER A 194 -4.03 -11.53 16.18
N MET A 195 -5.28 -11.48 16.66
CA MET A 195 -6.00 -12.66 17.17
C MET A 195 -6.55 -13.55 16.07
N LYS A 196 -6.72 -13.05 14.83
CA LYS A 196 -7.22 -13.84 13.70
C LYS A 196 -6.11 -14.54 12.93
N TRP A 197 -4.93 -13.92 12.88
CA TRP A 197 -3.81 -14.44 12.11
C TRP A 197 -2.48 -14.14 12.78
N LYS A 198 -1.64 -15.17 12.87
CA LYS A 198 -0.25 -15.11 13.32
C LYS A 198 0.59 -16.08 12.49
N SER A 199 1.83 -15.72 12.22
CA SER A 199 2.75 -16.54 11.43
C SER A 199 3.07 -17.86 12.11
N SER A 200 3.30 -17.90 13.43
CA SER A 200 3.60 -19.13 14.18
C SER A 200 2.49 -20.18 14.04
N GLN A 201 1.23 -19.76 14.15
CA GLN A 201 0.07 -20.64 13.95
C GLN A 201 -0.02 -21.16 12.51
N MET A 202 0.43 -20.38 11.54
CA MET A 202 0.44 -20.74 10.13
C MET A 202 1.57 -21.75 9.85
N ILE A 203 2.79 -21.42 10.27
CA ILE A 203 4.00 -22.19 10.03
C ILE A 203 3.85 -23.61 10.60
N ASP A 204 3.49 -23.73 11.88
CA ASP A 204 3.42 -25.03 12.55
C ASP A 204 2.32 -25.94 11.96
N ARG A 205 1.23 -25.33 11.46
CA ARG A 205 0.01 -26.07 11.08
C ARG A 205 -0.11 -26.33 9.59
N LEU A 206 0.45 -25.46 8.74
CA LEU A 206 0.18 -25.47 7.30
C LEU A 206 1.34 -25.95 6.45
N ILE A 207 2.58 -25.75 6.89
CA ILE A 207 3.78 -26.20 6.17
C ILE A 207 4.48 -27.34 6.91
N ASP A 208 5.21 -28.17 6.17
CA ASP A 208 6.11 -29.18 6.71
C ASP A 208 7.53 -28.62 6.92
N GLY A 209 8.46 -29.45 7.39
CA GLY A 209 9.85 -29.04 7.66
C GLY A 209 10.65 -28.63 6.41
N SER A 210 10.16 -28.93 5.20
CA SER A 210 10.77 -28.47 3.95
C SER A 210 10.29 -27.08 3.53
N GLY A 211 9.22 -26.57 4.16
CA GLY A 211 8.53 -25.36 3.73
C GLY A 211 7.41 -25.60 2.74
N THR A 212 7.09 -26.87 2.43
CA THR A 212 6.01 -27.22 1.50
C THR A 212 4.68 -27.29 2.24
N TRP A 213 3.57 -26.97 1.56
CA TRP A 213 2.24 -27.12 2.12
C TRP A 213 1.94 -28.59 2.47
N LYS A 214 1.52 -28.83 3.70
CA LYS A 214 0.88 -30.08 4.10
C LYS A 214 -0.35 -30.35 3.22
N SER A 215 -0.67 -31.63 2.98
CA SER A 215 -1.77 -32.02 2.09
C SER A 215 -3.09 -31.28 2.40
N GLY A 216 -3.65 -30.63 1.38
CA GLY A 216 -4.89 -29.83 1.48
C GLY A 216 -4.80 -28.54 2.31
N LYS A 217 -3.63 -28.17 2.84
CA LYS A 217 -3.50 -26.98 3.71
C LYS A 217 -3.34 -25.67 2.94
N SER A 218 -2.97 -25.69 1.67
CA SER A 218 -2.94 -24.49 0.81
C SER A 218 -4.32 -23.86 0.60
N SER A 219 -5.41 -24.63 0.75
CA SER A 219 -6.80 -24.12 0.72
C SER A 219 -7.37 -23.78 2.09
N SER A 220 -6.58 -23.95 3.17
CA SER A 220 -7.01 -23.61 4.53
C SER A 220 -7.32 -22.12 4.67
N ARG A 221 -8.30 -21.77 5.50
CA ARG A 221 -8.59 -20.37 5.85
C ARG A 221 -7.37 -19.66 6.43
N LEU A 222 -6.55 -20.37 7.22
CA LEU A 222 -5.31 -19.81 7.80
C LEU A 222 -4.25 -19.48 6.74
N ALA A 223 -4.33 -20.09 5.55
CA ALA A 223 -3.44 -19.80 4.43
C ALA A 223 -3.85 -18.52 3.67
N MET A 224 -5.10 -18.04 3.83
CA MET A 224 -5.63 -16.97 2.98
C MET A 224 -4.81 -15.68 3.02
N PRO A 225 -4.33 -15.17 4.18
CA PRO A 225 -3.53 -13.95 4.18
C PRO A 225 -2.24 -14.09 3.37
N ILE A 226 -1.54 -15.24 3.46
CA ILE A 226 -0.36 -15.54 2.64
C ILE A 226 -0.70 -15.55 1.15
N ARG A 227 -1.78 -16.24 0.79
CA ARG A 227 -2.24 -16.33 -0.61
C ARG A 227 -2.61 -14.96 -1.18
N GLN A 228 -3.28 -14.15 -0.36
CA GLN A 228 -3.70 -12.80 -0.71
C GLN A 228 -2.49 -11.91 -0.99
N VAL A 229 -1.53 -11.81 -0.06
CA VAL A 229 -0.33 -10.97 -0.25
C VAL A 229 0.59 -11.50 -1.34
N TYR A 230 0.71 -12.81 -1.50
CA TYR A 230 1.44 -13.41 -2.63
C TYR A 230 0.82 -13.01 -3.97
N THR A 231 -0.52 -13.08 -4.06
CA THR A 231 -1.26 -12.65 -5.26
C THR A 231 -1.00 -11.19 -5.57
N TYR A 232 -0.92 -10.32 -4.55
CA TYR A 232 -0.58 -8.91 -4.76
C TYR A 232 0.82 -8.77 -5.35
N CYS A 233 1.82 -9.42 -4.77
CA CYS A 233 3.19 -9.36 -5.26
C CYS A 233 3.31 -9.84 -6.71
N VAL A 234 2.65 -10.95 -7.08
CA VAL A 234 2.62 -11.41 -8.48
C VAL A 234 1.90 -10.42 -9.40
N THR A 235 0.68 -9.99 -9.02
CA THR A 235 -0.15 -9.08 -9.83
C THR A 235 0.52 -7.73 -10.08
N TYR A 236 1.26 -7.24 -9.07
CA TYR A 236 1.93 -5.94 -9.12
C TYR A 236 3.42 -6.04 -9.43
N LYS A 237 3.92 -7.23 -9.82
CA LYS A 237 5.34 -7.51 -10.10
C LYS A 237 6.28 -6.99 -9.01
N CYS A 238 5.87 -7.09 -7.75
CA CYS A 238 6.62 -6.65 -6.58
C CYS A 238 7.33 -7.84 -5.91
N ARG A 239 8.65 -7.77 -5.79
CA ARG A 239 9.52 -8.73 -5.10
C ARG A 239 9.18 -8.85 -3.63
N TYR A 240 8.86 -7.75 -2.97
CA TYR A 240 8.63 -7.69 -1.52
C TYR A 240 7.17 -7.46 -1.18
N GLY A 241 6.78 -7.88 0.01
CA GLY A 241 5.47 -7.57 0.60
C GLY A 241 5.48 -7.76 2.11
N CYS A 242 4.40 -7.35 2.78
CA CYS A 242 4.24 -7.66 4.19
C CYS A 242 2.78 -7.84 4.64
N ILE A 243 2.61 -8.59 5.73
CA ILE A 243 1.37 -8.62 6.53
C ILE A 243 1.71 -7.95 7.86
N LEU A 244 0.94 -6.92 8.22
CA LEU A 244 1.16 -6.16 9.45
C LEU A 244 0.02 -6.42 10.43
N THR A 245 0.40 -6.77 11.66
CA THR A 245 -0.52 -6.95 12.79
C THR A 245 -0.01 -6.18 14.00
N THR A 246 -0.82 -6.06 15.05
CA THR A 246 -0.37 -5.51 16.34
C THR A 246 0.47 -6.49 17.18
N MET A 247 0.88 -7.63 16.60
CA MET A 247 1.75 -8.62 17.26
C MET A 247 3.02 -8.96 16.50
N GLU A 248 3.06 -8.71 15.19
CA GLU A 248 4.23 -8.97 14.35
C GLU A 248 4.14 -8.24 13.00
N ALA A 249 5.30 -7.97 12.42
CA ALA A 249 5.46 -7.68 11.00
C ALA A 249 5.96 -8.96 10.31
N PHE A 250 5.13 -9.54 9.45
CA PHE A 250 5.50 -10.65 8.60
C PHE A 250 5.95 -10.10 7.25
N ILE A 251 7.26 -10.02 7.04
CA ILE A 251 7.90 -9.43 5.88
C ILE A 251 8.40 -10.55 4.98
N PHE A 252 8.26 -10.43 3.67
CA PHE A 252 8.68 -11.48 2.75
C PHE A 252 9.19 -10.96 1.41
N ARG A 253 9.93 -11.82 0.70
CA ARG A 253 10.24 -11.70 -0.72
C ARG A 253 9.75 -12.92 -1.51
N ILE A 254 9.46 -12.75 -2.81
CA ILE A 254 9.00 -13.81 -3.71
C ILE A 254 9.95 -14.00 -4.90
N ARG A 255 10.08 -15.23 -5.40
CA ARG A 255 10.75 -15.58 -6.66
C ARG A 255 10.30 -16.95 -7.16
N PRO A 256 10.55 -17.32 -8.43
CA PRO A 256 10.43 -18.71 -8.87
C PRO A 256 11.34 -19.66 -8.07
N ARG A 257 10.93 -20.93 -7.95
CA ARG A 257 11.85 -21.98 -7.50
C ARG A 257 12.91 -22.25 -8.57
N LYS A 258 14.11 -22.64 -8.11
CA LYS A 258 15.22 -23.02 -9.01
C LYS A 258 15.02 -24.42 -9.59
N GLU A 259 14.24 -25.25 -8.89
CA GLU A 259 13.93 -26.61 -9.30
C GLU A 259 13.01 -26.59 -10.53
N GLY A 260 13.35 -27.34 -11.57
CA GLY A 260 12.49 -27.49 -12.74
C GLY A 260 12.67 -26.47 -13.86
N LEU A 261 13.66 -25.57 -13.78
CA LEU A 261 14.10 -24.79 -14.95
C LEU A 261 14.85 -25.69 -15.92
N SER A 262 14.24 -26.00 -17.07
CA SER A 262 14.95 -26.72 -18.13
C SER A 262 16.01 -25.82 -18.77
N SER A 263 17.08 -26.40 -19.33
CA SER A 263 18.13 -25.64 -20.02
C SER A 263 17.58 -24.75 -21.15
N ILE A 264 16.42 -25.10 -21.72
CA ILE A 264 15.73 -24.35 -22.77
C ILE A 264 15.06 -23.10 -22.21
N GLU A 265 14.37 -23.21 -21.06
CA GLU A 265 13.74 -22.07 -20.38
C GLU A 265 14.78 -21.02 -19.94
N PHE A 266 16.02 -21.44 -19.71
CA PHE A 266 17.11 -20.53 -19.36
C PHE A 266 17.45 -19.52 -20.46
N HIS A 267 17.19 -19.85 -21.73
CA HIS A 267 17.48 -19.00 -22.88
C HIS A 267 16.32 -18.08 -23.25
N SER A 268 15.10 -18.35 -22.80
CA SER A 268 13.89 -17.58 -23.10
C SER A 268 13.31 -16.90 -21.85
N ARG A 269 14.16 -16.25 -21.04
CA ARG A 269 13.74 -15.51 -19.84
C ARG A 269 12.95 -14.25 -20.21
N THR A 270 11.66 -14.41 -20.52
CA THR A 270 10.74 -13.29 -20.74
C THR A 270 9.95 -12.98 -19.46
N ASP A 271 9.40 -11.77 -19.39
CA ASP A 271 8.52 -11.32 -18.32
C ASP A 271 7.29 -12.22 -18.15
N GLU A 272 6.71 -12.68 -19.26
CA GLU A 272 5.53 -13.55 -19.26
C GLU A 272 5.84 -14.92 -18.65
N LEU A 273 7.01 -15.49 -19.00
CA LEU A 273 7.46 -16.76 -18.43
C LEU A 273 7.77 -16.63 -16.94
N LEU A 274 8.34 -15.50 -16.52
CA LEU A 274 8.58 -15.22 -15.11
C LEU A 274 7.27 -15.17 -14.31
N GLU A 275 6.26 -14.46 -14.81
CA GLU A 275 4.93 -14.40 -14.19
C GLU A 275 4.28 -15.79 -14.14
N GLU A 276 4.33 -16.56 -15.23
CA GLU A 276 3.83 -17.93 -15.28
C GLU A 276 4.50 -18.83 -14.24
N LYS A 277 5.84 -18.73 -14.10
CA LYS A 277 6.59 -19.51 -13.10
C LYS A 277 6.31 -19.07 -11.68
N LEU A 278 6.08 -17.78 -11.42
CA LEU A 278 5.62 -17.32 -10.11
C LEU A 278 4.23 -17.88 -9.76
N ILE A 279 3.33 -17.98 -10.74
CA ILE A 279 1.98 -18.53 -10.54
C ILE A 279 2.02 -20.04 -10.31
N SER A 280 2.79 -20.76 -11.14
CA SER A 280 2.80 -22.22 -11.16
C SER A 280 3.76 -22.83 -10.14
N ASP A 281 4.90 -22.18 -9.89
CA ASP A 281 6.03 -22.73 -9.15
C ASP A 281 6.85 -21.72 -8.34
N GLY A 282 6.17 -20.73 -7.75
CA GLY A 282 6.85 -19.71 -6.96
C GLY A 282 7.18 -20.11 -5.53
N MET A 283 8.06 -19.33 -4.91
CA MET A 283 8.55 -19.48 -3.55
C MET A 283 8.41 -18.16 -2.81
N MET A 284 8.15 -18.23 -1.51
CA MET A 284 8.15 -17.08 -0.60
C MET A 284 9.19 -17.31 0.51
N GLU A 285 10.13 -16.37 0.64
CA GLU A 285 11.03 -16.30 1.79
C GLU A 285 10.49 -15.24 2.76
N TYR A 286 10.30 -15.57 4.03
CA TYR A 286 9.69 -14.67 5.00
C TYR A 286 10.50 -14.50 6.29
N MET A 287 10.28 -13.39 6.98
CA MET A 287 10.77 -13.12 8.33
C MET A 287 9.62 -12.55 9.17
N SER A 288 9.42 -13.09 10.37
CA SER A 288 8.47 -12.55 11.34
C SER A 288 9.22 -11.76 12.41
N ILE A 289 8.87 -10.47 12.54
CA ILE A 289 9.44 -9.57 13.53
C ILE A 289 8.38 -9.27 14.58
N PRO A 290 8.58 -9.63 15.86
CA PRO A 290 7.58 -9.44 16.89
C PRO A 290 7.34 -7.96 17.19
N TRP A 291 6.11 -7.63 17.56
CA TRP A 291 5.69 -6.28 17.94
C TRP A 291 6.42 -5.76 19.18
N LYS A 292 6.55 -6.62 20.19
CA LYS A 292 7.34 -6.36 21.39
C LYS A 292 8.71 -6.97 21.20
N LYS A 293 9.75 -6.20 21.50
CA LYS A 293 11.10 -6.71 21.58
C LYS A 293 11.16 -7.70 22.73
N ASP A 294 11.65 -8.90 22.48
CA ASP A 294 12.00 -9.83 23.55
C ASP A 294 13.25 -9.27 24.25
N GLU A 295 13.16 -9.06 25.56
CA GLU A 295 14.30 -8.56 26.35
C GLU A 295 15.44 -9.59 26.43
N VAL A 296 15.13 -10.88 26.22
CA VAL A 296 16.09 -11.99 26.28
C VAL A 296 16.89 -12.11 24.99
N VAL A 297 16.27 -11.82 23.85
CA VAL A 297 16.91 -11.91 22.54
C VAL A 297 17.46 -10.53 22.17
N ASN A 298 18.80 -10.42 22.15
CA ASN A 298 19.52 -9.24 21.65
C ASN A 298 19.38 -9.09 20.11
N ASN A 299 18.16 -9.16 19.58
CA ASN A 299 17.86 -8.80 18.20
C ASN A 299 17.43 -7.33 18.16
N PRO A 300 18.29 -6.42 17.69
CA PRO A 300 17.95 -5.00 17.55
C PRO A 300 17.02 -4.71 16.36
N LEU A 301 16.67 -5.71 15.53
CA LEU A 301 15.69 -5.53 14.46
C LEU A 301 14.27 -5.44 15.01
N THR A 302 13.86 -4.23 15.39
CA THR A 302 12.50 -3.93 15.86
C THR A 302 11.49 -3.92 14.71
N PHE A 303 10.20 -3.93 15.03
CA PHE A 303 9.11 -3.82 14.04
C PHE A 303 9.29 -2.62 13.10
N ASN A 304 9.48 -1.41 13.64
CA ASN A 304 9.60 -0.19 12.82
C ASN A 304 10.87 -0.22 11.97
N LEU A 305 11.99 -0.67 12.54
CA LEU A 305 13.26 -0.80 11.81
C LEU A 305 13.13 -1.79 10.65
N ALA A 306 12.46 -2.92 10.87
CA ALA A 306 12.22 -3.92 9.84
C ALA A 306 11.33 -3.40 8.71
N VAL A 307 10.22 -2.72 9.05
CA VAL A 307 9.32 -2.13 8.05
C VAL A 307 10.04 -1.04 7.25
N TRP A 308 10.79 -0.16 7.91
CA TRP A 308 11.64 0.83 7.24
C TRP A 308 12.67 0.18 6.30
N PHE A 309 13.32 -0.89 6.75
CA PHE A 309 14.32 -1.59 5.96
C PHE A 309 13.73 -2.21 4.69
N VAL A 310 12.60 -2.91 4.76
CA VAL A 310 11.97 -3.47 3.56
C VAL A 310 11.44 -2.39 2.61
N HIS A 311 11.05 -1.22 3.12
CA HIS A 311 10.69 -0.07 2.29
C HIS A 311 11.89 0.49 1.50
N ILE A 312 13.10 0.46 2.06
CA ILE A 312 14.33 0.79 1.34
C ILE A 312 14.61 -0.24 0.25
N LEU A 313 14.53 -1.53 0.58
CA LEU A 313 14.73 -2.61 -0.39
C LEU A 313 13.74 -2.52 -1.57
N ALA A 314 12.45 -2.29 -1.26
CA ALA A 314 11.42 -2.10 -2.27
C ALA A 314 11.53 -0.76 -3.00
N GLY A 315 12.19 0.24 -2.42
CA GLY A 315 12.51 1.48 -3.12
C GLY A 315 13.63 1.30 -4.15
N ASN A 316 14.68 0.58 -3.75
CA ASN A 316 15.86 0.31 -4.56
C ASN A 316 15.58 -0.67 -5.71
N HIS A 317 15.11 -1.88 -5.39
CA HIS A 317 14.91 -2.93 -6.39
C HIS A 317 13.65 -3.78 -6.09
N HIS A 318 12.51 -3.24 -6.49
CA HIS A 318 11.19 -3.87 -6.26
C HIS A 318 10.81 -4.98 -7.23
N GLU A 319 11.48 -5.13 -8.37
CA GLU A 319 10.99 -5.98 -9.45
C GLU A 319 11.20 -7.46 -9.11
N VAL A 320 10.23 -8.29 -9.47
CA VAL A 320 10.43 -9.74 -9.42
C VAL A 320 11.48 -10.16 -10.43
N ASP A 321 12.32 -11.12 -10.07
CA ASP A 321 13.34 -11.70 -10.95
C ASP A 321 13.48 -13.20 -10.67
N TRP A 322 14.18 -13.90 -11.56
CA TRP A 322 14.49 -15.32 -11.50
C TRP A 322 15.37 -15.68 -10.30
N ASP A 323 16.34 -14.82 -10.00
CA ASP A 323 17.27 -15.01 -8.90
C ASP A 323 17.65 -13.66 -8.32
N TYR A 324 18.02 -13.67 -7.05
CA TYR A 324 18.47 -12.47 -6.37
C TYR A 324 19.87 -12.71 -5.80
N SER A 325 20.72 -11.71 -5.94
CA SER A 325 21.96 -11.68 -5.18
C SER A 325 21.66 -11.71 -3.67
N PRO A 326 22.60 -12.21 -2.84
CA PRO A 326 22.50 -12.07 -1.40
C PRO A 326 22.27 -10.61 -1.02
N LEU A 327 21.42 -10.35 -0.03
CA LEU A 327 21.05 -8.99 0.40
C LEU A 327 22.27 -8.13 0.75
N LYS A 328 23.29 -8.73 1.37
CA LYS A 328 24.54 -8.03 1.71
C LYS A 328 25.28 -7.48 0.49
N SER A 329 25.03 -8.07 -0.68
CA SER A 329 25.61 -7.68 -1.97
C SER A 329 24.70 -6.80 -2.81
N GLU A 330 23.52 -6.43 -2.29
CA GLU A 330 22.60 -5.51 -2.96
C GLU A 330 23.31 -4.15 -3.16
N LYS A 331 23.21 -3.60 -4.37
CA LYS A 331 23.80 -2.31 -4.72
C LYS A 331 22.69 -1.29 -4.94
N LEU A 332 22.98 -0.03 -4.63
CA LEU A 332 22.07 1.06 -4.99
C LEU A 332 21.99 1.13 -6.51
N THR A 333 20.78 0.98 -7.03
CA THR A 333 20.52 1.12 -8.47
C THR A 333 20.42 2.60 -8.79
N GLU A 334 21.10 3.06 -9.84
CA GLU A 334 20.91 4.43 -10.31
C GLU A 334 19.43 4.66 -10.62
N LYS A 335 18.85 5.72 -10.02
CA LYS A 335 17.48 6.19 -10.32
C LYS A 335 17.39 6.59 -11.78
N THR A 336 17.21 5.62 -12.65
CA THR A 336 16.90 5.80 -14.06
C THR A 336 15.43 5.48 -14.22
N CYS A 337 14.66 6.46 -14.69
CA CYS A 337 13.35 6.16 -15.22
C CYS A 337 13.58 5.31 -16.48
N THR A 338 13.29 4.01 -16.42
CA THR A 338 13.49 3.06 -17.54
C THR A 338 12.76 3.49 -18.81
N ALA A 339 11.70 4.30 -18.68
CA ALA A 339 10.98 4.90 -19.81
C ALA A 339 11.80 5.95 -20.60
N SER A 340 12.82 6.58 -19.99
CA SER A 340 13.69 7.55 -20.67
C SER A 340 14.61 6.91 -21.73
N GLN A 341 14.77 5.59 -21.70
CA GLN A 341 15.63 4.84 -22.63
C GLN A 341 14.85 4.20 -23.80
N ALA A 342 13.52 4.36 -23.86
CA ALA A 342 12.75 3.90 -25.00
C ALA A 342 13.04 4.78 -26.24
N PRO A 343 13.24 4.21 -27.45
CA PRO A 343 13.45 5.00 -28.66
C PRO A 343 12.29 5.97 -28.87
N VAL A 344 12.60 7.24 -29.12
CA VAL A 344 11.62 8.28 -29.42
C VAL A 344 10.84 7.86 -30.68
N THR A 345 9.62 7.33 -30.49
CA THR A 345 8.75 7.02 -31.62
C THR A 345 8.17 8.31 -32.20
N PRO A 346 7.92 8.41 -33.52
CA PRO A 346 7.41 9.63 -34.17
C PRO A 346 6.10 10.18 -33.57
N GLU A 347 5.32 9.35 -32.90
CA GLU A 347 4.06 9.75 -32.22
C GLU A 347 4.27 10.58 -30.95
N SER A 348 5.47 10.53 -30.34
CA SER A 348 5.81 11.31 -29.14
C SER A 348 6.11 12.79 -29.44
N GLN A 349 6.24 13.19 -30.71
CA GLN A 349 6.53 14.57 -31.15
C GLN A 349 5.28 15.39 -31.52
N ARG A 350 4.13 15.19 -30.86
CA ARG A 350 3.00 16.13 -31.05
C ARG A 350 3.29 17.44 -30.32
N ARG A 351 3.69 18.45 -31.11
CA ARG A 351 4.03 19.83 -30.69
C ARG A 351 2.94 20.47 -29.81
N PRO A 352 3.32 21.29 -28.82
CA PRO A 352 2.38 22.17 -28.13
C PRO A 352 1.86 23.21 -29.13
N SER A 353 0.55 23.31 -29.25
CA SER A 353 -0.13 24.30 -30.07
C SER A 353 0.21 25.71 -29.56
N SER A 354 1.01 26.43 -30.35
CA SER A 354 1.28 27.86 -30.20
C SER A 354 -0.01 28.64 -30.34
N ARG A 355 -0.50 29.18 -29.22
CA ARG A 355 -1.62 30.12 -29.18
C ARG A 355 -1.10 31.49 -29.62
N SER A 356 -1.44 31.85 -30.85
CA SER A 356 -1.15 33.15 -31.45
C SER A 356 -1.84 34.26 -30.66
N GLN A 357 -1.05 35.28 -30.34
CA GLN A 357 -1.51 36.63 -30.03
C GLN A 357 -2.35 37.19 -31.19
N LEU A 358 -3.47 37.83 -30.90
CA LEU A 358 -4.04 38.94 -31.68
C LEU A 358 -5.02 39.67 -30.75
N GLY A 359 -4.82 40.98 -30.59
CA GLY A 359 -5.67 41.84 -29.75
C GLY A 359 -6.54 42.80 -30.58
N VAL A 360 -7.37 43.55 -29.83
CA VAL A 360 -7.94 44.90 -30.12
C VAL A 360 -8.98 44.89 -31.28
N ASP A 361 -10.24 45.36 -31.22
CA ASP A 361 -10.96 46.34 -30.37
C ASP A 361 -12.51 46.32 -30.70
N PRO A 362 -13.39 47.31 -30.37
CA PRO A 362 -14.65 47.04 -29.66
C PRO A 362 -15.97 47.50 -30.35
N ALA A 363 -17.06 47.37 -29.59
CA ALA A 363 -18.37 48.04 -29.68
C ALA A 363 -19.44 47.47 -30.65
N GLN A 364 -20.59 47.07 -30.10
CA GLN A 364 -21.87 47.80 -30.19
C GLN A 364 -23.08 46.90 -29.82
N ASN A 365 -24.00 47.48 -29.04
CA ASN A 365 -25.49 47.43 -29.13
C ASN A 365 -26.21 46.06 -29.24
N LYS A 366 -27.44 45.82 -28.77
CA LYS A 366 -28.50 46.49 -27.99
C LYS A 366 -29.46 45.32 -27.67
N SER A 367 -29.93 45.21 -26.43
CA SER A 367 -31.34 45.40 -26.04
C SER A 367 -32.38 44.56 -26.79
N LEU A 368 -33.10 43.69 -26.05
CA LEU A 368 -34.56 43.76 -25.96
C LEU A 368 -35.12 42.82 -24.88
N LYS A 369 -35.77 43.46 -23.90
CA LYS A 369 -36.71 42.91 -22.92
C LYS A 369 -37.89 42.22 -23.62
N ARG A 370 -38.48 41.21 -22.96
CA ARG A 370 -39.94 41.12 -22.83
C ARG A 370 -40.34 40.47 -21.50
N ARG A 371 -41.15 41.24 -20.76
CA ARG A 371 -41.89 40.87 -19.54
C ARG A 371 -43.13 40.05 -19.90
N ARG A 372 -43.56 39.20 -18.96
CA ARG A 372 -44.93 38.81 -18.55
C ARG A 372 -44.74 37.64 -17.57
N GLY A 373 -45.43 37.49 -16.47
CA GLY A 373 -46.59 38.15 -15.89
C GLY A 373 -47.17 37.16 -14.87
N ASP A 374 -47.43 37.66 -13.67
CA ASP A 374 -48.31 37.21 -12.58
C ASP A 374 -49.10 35.90 -12.72
N ALA A 375 -49.12 35.10 -11.64
CA ALA A 375 -50.36 34.69 -10.96
C ALA A 375 -50.05 33.99 -9.62
N ALA A 376 -50.92 34.27 -8.64
CA ALA A 376 -50.93 33.79 -7.27
C ALA A 376 -51.24 32.29 -7.15
N ASP A 377 -50.90 31.67 -6.02
CA ASP A 377 -51.91 31.07 -5.14
C ASP A 377 -51.35 30.57 -3.80
N GLU A 378 -52.27 30.52 -2.86
CA GLU A 378 -52.19 30.51 -1.41
C GLU A 378 -51.86 29.15 -0.74
N ILE A 379 -51.19 29.27 0.43
CA ILE A 379 -51.52 28.67 1.74
C ILE A 379 -51.77 27.14 1.84
N ASN A 380 -50.92 26.42 2.58
CA ASN A 380 -51.32 25.84 3.89
C ASN A 380 -50.19 25.18 4.69
N PHE A 381 -50.13 25.52 5.97
CA PHE A 381 -49.34 24.86 7.02
C PHE A 381 -50.17 23.74 7.66
N SER A 382 -49.53 22.64 8.06
CA SER A 382 -49.96 21.95 9.29
C SER A 382 -48.80 21.22 9.97
N PHE A 383 -48.71 21.51 11.26
CA PHE A 383 -47.89 20.89 12.30
C PHE A 383 -48.59 19.62 12.79
N THR A 384 -47.86 18.66 13.34
CA THR A 384 -48.32 17.98 14.57
C THR A 384 -47.15 17.42 15.36
N GLU A 385 -47.26 17.69 16.65
CA GLU A 385 -46.36 17.42 17.76
C GLU A 385 -47.09 16.44 18.70
N SER A 386 -46.37 15.54 19.37
CA SER A 386 -46.75 14.90 20.65
C SER A 386 -45.59 13.96 21.04
N GLN A 387 -44.74 14.32 22.00
CA GLN A 387 -44.89 14.23 23.47
C GLN A 387 -45.04 12.80 24.04
N THR A 388 -44.06 12.52 24.92
CA THR A 388 -43.80 11.49 25.97
C THR A 388 -44.99 11.24 26.94
N PRO A 389 -44.96 10.45 28.05
CA PRO A 389 -43.81 9.91 28.83
C PRO A 389 -43.99 8.61 29.71
N PHE A 390 -42.94 8.29 30.48
CA PHE A 390 -42.87 7.79 31.90
C PHE A 390 -42.93 6.30 32.33
N ALA A 391 -42.24 6.08 33.47
CA ALA A 391 -42.15 4.98 34.46
C ALA A 391 -40.98 3.99 34.26
N SER A 392 -39.92 3.89 35.08
CA SER A 392 -39.73 3.81 36.56
C SER A 392 -40.24 2.51 37.21
N PHE A 393 -39.31 1.74 37.82
CA PHE A 393 -39.34 0.98 39.10
C PHE A 393 -38.40 -0.26 38.99
N THR A 394 -37.25 -0.40 39.68
CA THR A 394 -36.88 -0.68 41.10
C THR A 394 -36.57 -2.17 41.37
N GLN A 395 -35.35 -2.41 41.90
CA GLN A 395 -34.81 -3.49 42.77
C GLN A 395 -35.32 -4.95 42.66
N VAL A 396 -34.38 -5.90 42.51
CA VAL A 396 -33.82 -6.75 43.61
C VAL A 396 -32.33 -6.99 43.32
#